data_AF-A0A397Q430-F1
#
_entry.id   AF-A0A397Q430-F1
#
_cell.length_a   1.000
_cell.length_b   1.000
_cell.length_c   1.000
_cell.angle_alpha   90.00
_cell.angle_beta   90.00
_cell.angle_gamma   90.00
#
_symmetry.space_group_name_H-M   'P 1'
#
loop_
_entity.id
_entity.type
_entity.pdbx_description
1 polymer ?
#
loop_
_entity_poly.entity_id
_entity_poly.type
_entity_poly.pdbx_seq_one_letter_code
_entity_poly.pdbx_strand_id
1 'polypeptide(L)'
;MRTAALVRPAALPHCLFVAVCCWILLSRGDTQARTSASPSGTYTVRIPSQAAEEKSSPRTFTLLQLRREGSLLREHRTFGYLLDVLWSPDERWVAVNNRRANSGDYLWVLSTSDGEAVRKPEDDLESRLRDQAVADIERLDKQASYETLDRYWIDAVEWKDANTLLARFRGQYYAQGRVLGTYRYIAEITITDGAAVLGGWTRFVPDRQ
;
A
#
# COMPACT_ATOMS: atom_id res chain seq x y z
N MET A 1 -45.72 -53.44 -25.95
CA MET A 1 -44.26 -53.51 -26.19
C MET A 1 -43.70 -52.11 -25.96
N ARG A 2 -42.71 -51.98 -25.07
CA ARG A 2 -42.30 -50.74 -24.40
C ARG A 2 -41.60 -49.75 -25.33
N THR A 3 -42.09 -48.52 -25.34
CA THR A 3 -41.50 -47.33 -25.98
C THR A 3 -40.41 -46.77 -25.06
N ALA A 4 -39.16 -46.69 -25.54
CA ALA A 4 -38.05 -46.08 -24.82
C ALA A 4 -38.08 -44.55 -24.99
N ALA A 5 -38.13 -43.83 -23.88
CA ALA A 5 -38.12 -42.38 -23.83
C ALA A 5 -36.70 -41.83 -24.01
N LEU A 6 -36.55 -40.86 -24.91
CA LEU A 6 -35.32 -40.09 -25.11
C LEU A 6 -35.15 -39.10 -23.96
N VAL A 7 -34.09 -39.26 -23.15
CA VAL A 7 -33.70 -38.31 -22.11
C VAL A 7 -32.97 -37.13 -22.77
N ARG A 8 -33.51 -35.91 -22.63
CA ARG A 8 -32.84 -34.67 -23.05
C ARG A 8 -31.77 -34.29 -22.01
N PRO A 9 -30.55 -33.88 -22.41
CA PRO A 9 -29.58 -33.29 -21.48
C PRO A 9 -30.01 -31.87 -21.09
N ALA A 10 -29.92 -31.57 -19.79
CA ALA A 10 -30.15 -30.24 -19.24
C ALA A 10 -29.04 -29.28 -19.70
N ALA A 11 -29.42 -28.22 -20.40
CA ALA A 11 -28.53 -27.13 -20.74
C ALA A 11 -28.17 -26.36 -19.47
N LEU A 12 -26.90 -26.40 -19.07
CA LEU A 12 -26.35 -25.55 -18.01
C LEU A 12 -26.36 -24.08 -18.46
N PRO A 13 -26.73 -23.14 -17.58
CA PRO A 13 -26.98 -21.75 -17.95
C PRO A 13 -25.66 -21.02 -18.24
N HIS A 14 -25.49 -20.61 -19.49
CA HIS A 14 -24.38 -19.77 -19.96
C HIS A 14 -24.36 -18.37 -19.30
N CYS A 15 -25.34 -18.05 -18.47
CA CYS A 15 -25.46 -16.76 -17.78
C CYS A 15 -24.44 -16.57 -16.63
N LEU A 16 -23.95 -17.64 -16.01
CA LEU A 16 -23.02 -17.53 -14.87
C LEU A 16 -21.60 -17.11 -15.28
N PHE A 17 -21.17 -17.44 -16.51
CA PHE A 17 -19.82 -17.08 -16.98
C PHE A 17 -19.71 -15.62 -17.45
N VAL A 18 -20.78 -15.05 -18.00
CA VAL A 18 -20.79 -13.64 -18.43
C VAL A 18 -20.82 -12.68 -17.23
N ALA A 19 -21.48 -13.06 -16.13
CA ALA A 19 -21.52 -12.25 -14.92
C ALA A 19 -20.13 -12.11 -14.25
N VAL A 20 -19.32 -13.16 -14.24
CA VAL A 20 -17.96 -13.13 -13.68
C VAL A 20 -17.00 -12.30 -14.56
N CYS A 21 -17.11 -12.40 -15.89
CA CYS A 21 -16.30 -11.58 -16.79
C CYS A 21 -16.69 -10.09 -16.77
N CYS A 22 -17.98 -9.75 -16.61
CA CYS A 22 -18.41 -8.37 -16.45
C CYS A 22 -17.92 -7.76 -15.12
N TRP A 23 -17.79 -8.54 -14.04
CA TRP A 23 -17.26 -8.01 -12.79
C TRP A 23 -15.75 -7.74 -12.85
N ILE A 24 -14.99 -8.55 -13.59
CA ILE A 24 -13.55 -8.35 -13.81
C ILE A 24 -13.26 -7.19 -14.77
N LEU A 25 -14.16 -6.89 -15.71
CA LEU A 25 -13.98 -5.79 -16.67
C LEU A 25 -14.52 -4.44 -16.17
N LEU A 26 -15.43 -4.42 -15.20
CA LEU A 26 -15.94 -3.18 -14.57
C LEU A 26 -15.06 -2.65 -13.43
N SER A 27 -14.02 -3.38 -12.98
CA SER A 27 -13.08 -2.91 -11.96
C SER A 27 -11.93 -2.04 -12.52
N ARG A 28 -11.95 -1.72 -13.81
CA ARG A 28 -10.95 -0.82 -14.45
C ARG A 28 -11.49 0.58 -14.73
N GLY A 29 -12.32 1.09 -13.84
CA GLY A 29 -12.54 2.52 -13.67
C GLY A 29 -11.63 3.02 -12.55
N ASP A 30 -10.51 3.64 -12.92
CA ASP A 30 -9.45 4.17 -12.05
C ASP A 30 -9.95 5.36 -11.19
N THR A 31 -10.92 5.08 -10.33
CA THR A 31 -11.36 5.99 -9.28
C THR A 31 -10.57 5.57 -8.06
N GLN A 32 -9.41 6.20 -7.83
CA GLN A 32 -8.62 5.96 -6.62
C GLN A 32 -9.56 5.94 -5.42
N ALA A 33 -9.62 4.81 -4.73
CA ALA A 33 -10.49 4.64 -3.59
C ALA A 33 -10.06 5.66 -2.53
N ARG A 34 -10.83 6.74 -2.39
CA ARG A 34 -10.55 7.82 -1.40
C ARG A 34 -10.80 7.37 0.03
N THR A 35 -11.39 6.19 0.17
CA THR A 35 -11.88 5.58 1.40
C THR A 35 -11.67 4.07 1.30
N SER A 36 -11.23 3.44 2.39
CA SER A 36 -11.16 1.99 2.55
C SER A 36 -11.77 1.59 3.90
N ALA A 37 -12.64 0.59 3.90
CA ALA A 37 -13.25 0.04 5.11
C ALA A 37 -12.46 -1.18 5.60
N SER A 38 -12.45 -1.43 6.91
CA SER A 38 -11.91 -2.66 7.48
C SER A 38 -12.76 -3.88 7.07
N PRO A 39 -12.19 -5.10 7.08
CA PRO A 39 -12.95 -6.33 6.83
C PRO A 39 -14.25 -6.48 7.63
N SER A 40 -14.26 -6.06 8.90
CA SER A 40 -15.42 -6.03 9.79
C SER A 40 -16.43 -4.93 9.48
N GLY A 41 -16.02 -3.91 8.71
CA GLY A 41 -16.77 -2.67 8.53
C GLY A 41 -16.75 -1.72 9.74
N THR A 42 -16.08 -2.07 10.84
CA THR A 42 -15.99 -1.23 12.04
C THR A 42 -15.18 0.03 11.80
N TYR A 43 -14.12 -0.05 11.00
CA TYR A 43 -13.20 1.05 10.78
C TYR A 43 -13.21 1.55 9.33
N THR A 44 -12.85 2.81 9.16
CA THR A 44 -12.68 3.40 7.83
C THR A 44 -11.50 4.35 7.80
N VAL A 45 -10.62 4.18 6.82
CA VAL A 45 -9.56 5.13 6.48
C VAL A 45 -9.99 5.95 5.27
N ARG A 46 -9.78 7.26 5.29
CA ARG A 46 -9.96 8.09 4.10
C ARG A 46 -9.03 9.30 4.07
N ILE A 47 -8.75 9.78 2.86
CA ILE A 47 -8.18 11.12 2.63
C ILE A 47 -9.24 11.90 1.84
N PRO A 48 -10.03 12.76 2.49
CA PRO A 48 -11.01 13.56 1.77
C PRO A 48 -10.28 14.47 0.80
N SER A 49 -10.73 14.49 -0.45
CA SER A 49 -10.27 15.52 -1.39
C SER A 49 -10.68 16.87 -0.83
N GLN A 50 -9.75 17.83 -0.85
CA GLN A 50 -10.13 19.21 -0.64
C GLN A 50 -11.26 19.53 -1.60
N ALA A 51 -12.42 19.90 -1.06
CA ALA A 51 -13.44 20.57 -1.85
C ALA A 51 -12.76 21.77 -2.53
N ALA A 52 -13.18 22.09 -3.74
CA ALA A 52 -12.62 23.10 -4.62
C ALA A 52 -12.73 24.56 -4.11
N GLU A 53 -12.75 24.77 -2.80
CA GLU A 53 -12.92 26.04 -2.13
C GLU A 53 -11.70 26.35 -1.26
N GLU A 54 -10.60 26.72 -1.90
CA GLU A 54 -9.76 27.86 -1.47
C GLU A 54 -8.66 28.09 -2.50
N LYS A 55 -8.99 28.91 -3.50
CA LYS A 55 -8.01 29.56 -4.39
C LYS A 55 -7.18 30.57 -3.59
N SER A 56 -6.28 30.15 -2.69
CA SER A 56 -5.28 31.10 -2.15
C SER A 56 -4.12 30.54 -1.32
N SER A 57 -4.10 29.27 -0.89
CA SER A 57 -2.97 28.80 -0.06
C SER A 57 -2.02 27.84 -0.80
N PRO A 58 -0.74 28.18 -0.99
CA PRO A 58 0.25 27.31 -1.63
C PRO A 58 0.74 26.15 -0.74
N ARG A 59 0.07 25.88 0.40
CA ARG A 59 0.46 24.82 1.36
C ARG A 59 -0.74 24.05 1.89
N THR A 60 -1.61 23.59 1.01
CA THR A 60 -2.80 22.82 1.40
C THR A 60 -2.40 21.38 1.74
N PHE A 61 -2.11 21.11 3.01
CA PHE A 61 -2.03 19.74 3.54
C PHE A 61 -3.42 19.07 3.47
N THR A 62 -3.45 17.77 3.30
CA THR A 62 -4.68 16.95 3.40
C THR A 62 -4.70 16.24 4.75
N LEU A 63 -5.84 15.67 5.12
CA LEU A 63 -6.00 14.98 6.40
C LEU A 63 -6.22 13.49 6.14
N LEU A 64 -5.33 12.64 6.65
CA LEU A 64 -5.58 11.22 6.79
C LEU A 64 -6.50 11.00 7.98
N GLN A 65 -7.72 10.53 7.72
CA GLN A 65 -8.73 10.31 8.73
C GLN A 65 -8.88 8.81 9.00
N LEU A 66 -8.76 8.41 10.26
CA LEU A 66 -9.24 7.11 10.74
C LEU A 66 -10.55 7.31 11.48
N ARG A 67 -11.54 6.50 11.16
CA ARG A 67 -12.90 6.55 11.72
C ARG A 67 -13.27 5.19 12.28
N ARG A 68 -14.09 5.18 13.33
CA ARG A 68 -14.72 4.00 13.92
C ARG A 68 -16.23 4.20 13.92
N GLU A 69 -16.95 3.28 13.29
CA GLU A 69 -18.43 3.29 13.22
C GLU A 69 -18.98 4.64 12.73
N GLY A 70 -18.31 5.23 11.74
CA GLY A 70 -18.66 6.53 11.18
C GLY A 70 -18.19 7.74 11.99
N SER A 71 -17.78 7.59 13.25
CA SER A 71 -17.21 8.65 14.08
C SER A 71 -15.73 8.86 13.79
N LEU A 72 -15.27 10.12 13.77
CA LEU A 72 -13.85 10.41 13.60
C LEU A 72 -13.08 9.96 14.85
N LEU A 73 -12.12 9.05 14.67
CA LEU A 73 -11.25 8.60 15.75
C LEU A 73 -10.00 9.49 15.84
N ARG A 74 -9.33 9.72 14.71
CA ARG A 74 -8.11 10.54 14.65
C ARG A 74 -7.87 11.11 13.26
N GLU A 75 -7.13 12.22 13.20
CA GLU A 75 -6.62 12.82 11.97
C GLU A 75 -5.11 13.01 12.03
N HIS A 76 -4.44 12.74 10.92
CA HIS A 76 -3.03 13.02 10.73
C HIS A 76 -2.86 13.96 9.54
N ARG A 77 -2.02 14.98 9.70
CA ARG A 77 -1.65 15.84 8.58
C ARG A 77 -0.82 15.04 7.60
N THR A 78 -1.23 15.04 6.35
CA THR A 78 -0.50 14.40 5.26
C THR A 78 -0.56 15.26 3.99
N PHE A 79 0.00 14.78 2.89
CA PHE A 79 -0.06 15.41 1.59
C PHE A 79 -0.48 14.42 0.53
N GLY A 80 -1.21 14.90 -0.47
CA GLY A 80 -1.60 14.09 -1.62
C GLY A 80 -2.78 13.18 -1.33
N TYR A 81 -2.78 11.98 -1.89
CA TYR A 81 -3.94 11.10 -1.97
C TYR A 81 -3.66 9.68 -1.49
N LEU A 82 -4.74 8.96 -1.21
CA LEU A 82 -4.74 7.58 -0.76
C LEU A 82 -4.43 6.66 -1.94
N LEU A 83 -3.39 5.85 -1.83
CA LEU A 83 -3.06 4.82 -2.82
C LEU A 83 -3.69 3.49 -2.44
N ASP A 84 -3.44 3.04 -1.21
CA ASP A 84 -3.86 1.73 -0.74
C ASP A 84 -3.96 1.70 0.78
N VAL A 85 -4.74 0.77 1.31
CA VAL A 85 -4.97 0.57 2.74
C VAL A 85 -4.99 -0.91 3.04
N LEU A 86 -4.10 -1.33 3.93
CA LEU A 86 -3.93 -2.73 4.31
C LEU A 86 -4.23 -2.86 5.80
N TRP A 87 -5.30 -3.59 6.13
CA TRP A 87 -5.68 -3.89 7.51
C TRP A 87 -4.95 -5.13 8.00
N SER A 88 -4.45 -5.09 9.25
CA SER A 88 -3.92 -6.31 9.87
C SER A 88 -5.03 -7.36 9.99
N PRO A 89 -4.71 -8.67 10.01
CA PRO A 89 -5.72 -9.73 10.07
C PRO A 89 -6.65 -9.65 11.29
N ASP A 90 -6.17 -9.04 12.38
CA ASP A 90 -6.90 -8.82 13.63
C ASP A 90 -7.45 -7.38 13.77
N GLU A 91 -7.31 -6.57 12.72
CA GLU A 91 -7.72 -5.17 12.64
C GLU A 91 -7.18 -4.26 13.75
N ARG A 92 -6.15 -4.65 14.48
CA ARG A 92 -5.49 -3.76 15.46
C ARG A 92 -4.66 -2.66 14.80
N TRP A 93 -4.25 -2.88 13.56
CA TRP A 93 -3.41 -1.96 12.81
C TRP A 93 -3.94 -1.72 11.40
N VAL A 94 -3.60 -0.56 10.86
CA VAL A 94 -3.83 -0.25 9.47
C VAL A 94 -2.60 0.43 8.87
N ALA A 95 -2.07 -0.16 7.81
CA ALA A 95 -1.02 0.43 7.00
C ALA A 95 -1.65 1.22 5.86
N VAL A 96 -1.20 2.44 5.66
CA VAL A 96 -1.75 3.36 4.66
C VAL A 96 -0.65 3.80 3.73
N ASN A 97 -0.77 3.41 2.47
CA ASN A 97 0.05 3.91 1.38
C ASN A 97 -0.57 5.18 0.86
N ASN A 98 0.20 6.26 0.87
CA ASN A 98 -0.26 7.56 0.42
C ASN A 98 0.82 8.18 -0.49
N ARG A 99 0.44 8.85 -1.57
CA ARG A 99 1.39 9.50 -2.48
C ARG A 99 1.26 11.01 -2.47
N ARG A 100 2.39 11.70 -2.37
CA ARG A 100 2.49 13.14 -2.63
C ARG A 100 3.09 13.37 -4.02
N ALA A 101 2.23 13.51 -5.03
CA ALA A 101 2.61 13.88 -6.40
C ALA A 101 4.00 13.33 -6.83
N ASN A 102 4.98 14.20 -7.05
CA ASN A 102 6.33 13.86 -7.51
C ASN A 102 7.35 13.62 -6.38
N SER A 103 6.93 13.53 -5.12
CA SER A 103 7.80 13.53 -3.93
C SER A 103 7.91 12.19 -3.21
N GLY A 104 7.35 11.12 -3.78
CA GLY A 104 7.47 9.76 -3.24
C GLY A 104 6.19 9.23 -2.55
N ASP A 105 6.29 7.97 -2.11
CA ASP A 105 5.26 7.24 -1.39
C ASP A 105 5.51 7.33 0.12
N TYR A 106 4.46 7.61 0.86
CA TYR A 106 4.40 7.73 2.30
C TYR A 106 3.72 6.49 2.87
N LEU A 107 4.44 5.80 3.74
CA LEU A 107 3.91 4.69 4.52
C LEU A 107 3.56 5.16 5.93
N TRP A 108 2.27 5.15 6.23
CA TRP A 108 1.76 5.30 7.60
C TRP A 108 1.40 3.94 8.17
N VAL A 109 1.54 3.78 9.48
CA VAL A 109 0.90 2.69 10.20
C VAL A 109 0.22 3.26 11.44
N LEU A 110 -1.10 3.00 11.54
CA LEU A 110 -1.94 3.54 12.60
C LEU A 110 -2.48 2.40 13.48
N SER A 111 -2.57 2.67 14.78
CA SER A 111 -3.33 1.89 15.74
C SER A 111 -4.83 2.12 15.53
N THR A 112 -5.65 1.07 15.53
CA THR A 112 -7.11 1.23 15.41
C THR A 112 -7.81 1.47 16.74
N SER A 113 -7.13 1.27 17.87
CA SER A 113 -7.74 1.50 19.20
C SER A 113 -7.90 2.98 19.51
N ASP A 114 -6.92 3.80 19.12
CA ASP A 114 -6.84 5.23 19.42
C ASP A 114 -6.52 6.10 18.20
N GLY A 115 -6.18 5.49 17.06
CA GLY A 115 -5.81 6.19 15.84
C GLY A 115 -4.40 6.75 15.83
N GLU A 116 -3.57 6.48 16.85
CA GLU A 116 -2.21 6.98 16.88
C GLU A 116 -1.34 6.36 15.80
N ALA A 117 -0.43 7.16 15.25
CA ALA A 117 0.52 6.67 14.26
C ALA A 117 1.72 6.04 14.98
N VAL A 118 1.88 4.72 14.83
CA VAL A 118 3.07 3.96 15.26
C VAL A 118 4.19 4.01 14.22
N ARG A 119 3.84 4.43 12.98
CA ARG A 119 4.78 4.86 11.94
C ARG A 119 4.22 6.05 11.19
N LYS A 120 5.00 7.12 11.09
CA LYS A 120 4.80 8.32 10.26
C LYS A 120 5.90 8.44 9.21
N PRO A 121 5.63 9.02 8.03
CA PRO A 121 6.60 9.18 6.95
C PRO A 121 7.96 9.71 7.40
N GLU A 122 7.99 10.67 8.31
CA GLU A 122 9.21 11.33 8.77
C GLU A 122 10.01 10.56 9.84
N ASP A 123 9.54 9.38 10.30
CA ASP A 123 10.23 8.62 11.33
C ASP A 123 11.51 7.95 10.80
N ASP A 124 12.51 7.81 11.69
CA ASP A 124 13.84 7.22 11.43
C ASP A 124 13.83 5.83 10.76
N LEU A 125 12.72 5.10 10.89
CA LEU A 125 12.55 3.80 10.24
C LEU A 125 12.71 3.87 8.71
N GLU A 126 12.33 4.98 8.07
CA GLU A 126 12.52 5.15 6.62
C GLU A 126 14.01 5.22 6.28
N SER A 127 14.77 6.05 7.01
CA SER A 127 16.22 6.15 6.81
C SER A 127 16.90 4.80 7.04
N ARG A 128 16.54 4.09 8.12
CA ARG A 128 17.10 2.75 8.41
C ARG A 128 16.80 1.73 7.32
N LEU A 129 15.56 1.73 6.81
CA LEU A 129 15.12 0.82 5.74
C LEU A 129 15.84 1.14 4.42
N ARG A 130 15.95 2.43 4.06
CA ARG A 130 16.71 2.87 2.89
C ARG A 130 18.17 2.49 3.00
N ASP A 131 18.83 2.86 4.11
CA ASP A 131 20.27 2.68 4.27
C ASP A 131 20.65 1.18 4.23
N GLN A 132 19.84 0.32 4.85
CA GLN A 132 20.03 -1.12 4.72
C GLN A 132 19.78 -1.61 3.29
N ALA A 133 18.68 -1.20 2.64
CA ALA A 133 18.35 -1.65 1.30
C ALA A 133 19.45 -1.24 0.30
N VAL A 134 19.96 -0.01 0.41
CA VAL A 134 21.08 0.48 -0.39
C VAL A 134 22.35 -0.34 -0.11
N ALA A 135 22.69 -0.59 1.16
CA ALA A 135 23.87 -1.39 1.49
C ALA A 135 23.79 -2.83 0.94
N ASP A 136 22.60 -3.43 0.93
CA ASP A 136 22.37 -4.75 0.33
C ASP A 136 22.46 -4.70 -1.21
N ILE A 137 21.89 -3.67 -1.83
CA ILE A 137 21.95 -3.46 -3.28
C ILE A 137 23.39 -3.22 -3.74
N GLU A 138 24.16 -2.40 -3.03
CA GLU A 138 25.56 -2.10 -3.36
C GLU A 138 26.48 -3.34 -3.22
N ARG A 139 26.10 -4.30 -2.38
CA ARG A 139 26.77 -5.61 -2.34
C ARG A 139 26.52 -6.44 -3.60
N LEU A 140 25.38 -6.23 -4.27
CA LEU A 140 24.98 -6.97 -5.47
C LEU A 140 25.39 -6.27 -6.77
N ASP A 141 25.29 -4.95 -6.82
CA ASP A 141 25.68 -4.09 -7.94
C ASP A 141 26.45 -2.89 -7.42
N LYS A 142 27.77 -2.90 -7.65
CA LYS A 142 28.69 -1.84 -7.22
C LYS A 142 28.44 -0.49 -7.91
N GLN A 143 27.67 -0.46 -9.01
CA GLN A 143 27.26 0.79 -9.64
C GLN A 143 26.02 1.39 -8.95
N ALA A 144 25.23 0.58 -8.25
CA ALA A 144 24.04 1.00 -7.51
C ALA A 144 24.39 1.27 -6.04
N SER A 145 24.86 2.47 -5.76
CA SER A 145 25.24 2.94 -4.43
C SER A 145 24.32 4.07 -3.96
N TYR A 146 24.51 4.54 -2.73
CA TYR A 146 23.76 5.68 -2.22
C TYR A 146 23.91 6.92 -3.12
N GLU A 147 25.10 7.16 -3.68
CA GLU A 147 25.38 8.31 -4.55
C GLU A 147 24.64 8.24 -5.90
N THR A 148 24.33 7.03 -6.36
CA THR A 148 23.62 6.82 -7.62
C THR A 148 22.12 6.58 -7.42
N LEU A 149 21.61 6.62 -6.18
CA LEU A 149 20.17 6.52 -5.90
C LEU A 149 19.46 7.83 -6.30
N ASP A 150 18.74 7.82 -7.41
CA ASP A 150 17.97 8.99 -7.92
C ASP A 150 16.65 9.15 -7.17
N ARG A 151 15.90 8.04 -7.02
CA ARG A 151 14.56 8.03 -6.41
C ARG A 151 14.33 6.76 -5.63
N TYR A 152 13.53 6.86 -4.59
CA TYR A 152 13.01 5.68 -3.91
C TYR A 152 11.56 5.83 -3.47
N TRP A 153 10.95 4.69 -3.19
CA TRP A 153 9.59 4.56 -2.68
C TRP A 153 9.58 3.52 -1.56
N ILE A 154 8.77 3.77 -0.54
CA ILE A 154 8.45 2.79 0.49
C ILE A 154 6.94 2.62 0.52
N ASP A 155 6.49 1.38 0.34
CA ASP A 155 5.06 1.04 0.35
C ASP A 155 4.81 -0.24 1.16
N ALA A 156 3.70 -0.30 1.87
CA ALA A 156 3.20 -1.53 2.46
C ALA A 156 2.73 -2.49 1.36
N VAL A 157 3.07 -3.77 1.48
CA VAL A 157 2.72 -4.82 0.52
C VAL A 157 1.61 -5.70 1.06
N GLU A 158 1.81 -6.28 2.24
CA GLU A 158 0.86 -7.16 2.90
C GLU A 158 1.20 -7.32 4.38
N TRP A 159 0.24 -7.80 5.16
CA TRP A 159 0.49 -8.25 6.53
C TRP A 159 0.85 -9.74 6.49
N LYS A 160 2.05 -10.07 6.98
CA LYS A 160 2.49 -11.47 7.16
C LYS A 160 1.70 -12.13 8.29
N ASP A 161 1.43 -11.38 9.34
CA ASP A 161 0.61 -11.77 10.48
C ASP A 161 0.02 -10.52 11.18
N ALA A 162 -0.54 -10.71 12.38
CA ALA A 162 -1.17 -9.68 13.19
C ALA A 162 -0.27 -8.49 13.55
N ASN A 163 1.05 -8.66 13.59
CA ASN A 163 1.99 -7.61 14.02
C ASN A 163 3.13 -7.39 13.04
N THR A 164 3.28 -8.21 12.01
CA THR A 164 4.35 -8.07 11.02
C THR A 164 3.81 -7.62 9.67
N LEU A 165 4.18 -6.40 9.29
CA LEU A 165 3.92 -5.80 7.99
C LEU A 165 5.12 -6.04 7.06
N LEU A 166 4.86 -6.53 5.84
CA LEU A 166 5.85 -6.53 4.78
C LEU A 166 5.83 -5.18 4.07
N ALA A 167 6.95 -4.48 4.11
CA ALA A 167 7.15 -3.21 3.42
C ALA A 167 8.17 -3.38 2.29
N ARG A 168 7.91 -2.73 1.17
CA ARG A 168 8.76 -2.72 -0.01
C ARG A 168 9.51 -1.41 -0.10
N PHE A 169 10.83 -1.51 -0.16
CA PHE A 169 11.68 -0.49 -0.74
C PHE A 169 11.77 -0.70 -2.25
N ARG A 170 11.69 0.39 -3.01
CA ARG A 170 12.04 0.41 -4.42
C ARG A 170 13.00 1.57 -4.66
N GLY A 171 14.19 1.30 -5.20
CA GLY A 171 15.17 2.31 -5.54
C GLY A 171 15.45 2.32 -7.04
N GLN A 172 15.39 3.49 -7.66
CA GLN A 172 15.85 3.73 -9.04
C GLN A 172 17.23 4.38 -8.98
N TYR A 173 18.19 3.79 -9.68
CA TYR A 173 19.57 4.25 -9.68
C TYR A 173 19.95 4.83 -11.05
N TYR A 174 20.70 5.93 -11.03
CA TYR A 174 21.08 6.70 -12.21
C TYR A 174 22.52 7.18 -12.08
N ALA A 175 23.32 6.98 -13.12
CA ALA A 175 24.66 7.53 -13.21
C ALA A 175 25.05 7.76 -14.66
N GLN A 176 25.89 8.77 -14.90
CA GLN A 176 26.49 9.04 -16.21
C GLN A 176 25.44 9.18 -17.35
N GLY A 177 24.32 9.82 -17.07
CA GLY A 177 23.30 10.09 -18.09
C GLY A 177 22.34 8.91 -18.36
N ARG A 178 22.43 7.79 -17.63
CA ARG A 178 21.59 6.61 -17.83
C ARG A 178 21.07 6.00 -16.53
N VAL A 179 19.91 5.34 -16.61
CA VAL A 179 19.38 4.50 -15.54
C VAL A 179 20.25 3.24 -15.43
N LEU A 180 20.77 2.98 -14.25
CA LEU A 180 21.55 1.77 -13.94
C LEU A 180 20.64 0.57 -13.68
N GLY A 181 19.52 0.81 -13.02
CA GLY A 181 18.52 -0.21 -12.72
C GLY A 181 17.46 0.26 -11.74
N THR A 182 16.42 -0.57 -11.58
CA THR A 182 15.45 -0.44 -10.48
C THR A 182 15.52 -1.69 -9.63
N TYR A 183 15.70 -1.48 -8.33
CA TYR A 183 15.84 -2.57 -7.36
C TYR A 183 14.66 -2.55 -6.41
N ARG A 184 14.16 -3.74 -6.06
CA ARG A 184 13.10 -3.92 -5.07
C ARG A 184 13.60 -4.79 -3.94
N TYR A 185 13.18 -4.43 -2.74
CA TYR A 185 13.61 -5.07 -1.52
C TYR A 185 12.45 -5.12 -0.52
N ILE A 186 12.19 -6.29 0.05
CA ILE A 186 11.10 -6.51 1.01
C ILE A 186 11.68 -6.65 2.42
N ALA A 187 11.24 -5.76 3.31
CA ALA A 187 11.58 -5.72 4.71
C ALA A 187 10.37 -6.15 5.57
N GLU A 188 10.64 -6.81 6.69
CA GLU A 188 9.62 -7.07 7.71
C GLU A 188 9.66 -5.94 8.75
N ILE A 189 8.54 -5.25 8.92
CA ILE A 189 8.31 -4.27 9.97
C ILE A 189 7.44 -4.93 11.03
N THR A 190 7.99 -5.11 12.22
CA THR A 190 7.24 -5.64 13.37
C THR A 190 6.71 -4.50 14.21
N ILE A 191 5.45 -4.57 14.59
CA ILE A 191 4.77 -3.58 15.42
C ILE A 191 4.70 -4.11 16.83
N THR A 192 5.34 -3.39 17.75
CA THR A 192 5.41 -3.73 19.16
C THR A 192 5.21 -2.46 19.97
N ASP A 193 4.34 -2.50 20.97
CA ASP A 193 4.22 -1.47 22.02
C ASP A 193 4.23 -0.03 21.50
N GLY A 194 3.37 0.27 20.51
CA GLY A 194 3.21 1.62 19.97
C GLY A 194 4.32 2.08 19.01
N ALA A 195 5.24 1.19 18.62
CA ALA A 195 6.31 1.50 17.68
C ALA A 195 6.39 0.47 16.54
N ALA A 196 6.72 0.97 15.34
CA ALA A 196 7.14 0.15 14.22
C ALA A 196 8.66 -0.04 14.25
N VAL A 197 9.10 -1.30 14.35
CA VAL A 197 10.51 -1.67 14.42
C VAL A 197 10.86 -2.53 13.21
N LEU A 198 12.04 -2.29 12.66
CA LEU A 198 12.61 -3.11 11.61
C LEU A 198 12.98 -4.48 12.19
N GLY A 199 12.29 -5.52 11.73
CA GLY A 199 12.49 -6.89 12.17
C GLY A 199 13.52 -7.61 11.29
N GLY A 200 13.03 -8.57 10.50
CA GLY A 200 13.83 -9.39 9.59
C GLY A 200 13.74 -8.94 8.12
N TRP A 201 14.49 -9.65 7.27
CA TRP A 201 14.67 -9.31 5.85
C TRP A 201 14.46 -10.56 5.02
N THR A 202 13.60 -10.50 4.01
CA THR A 202 13.12 -11.75 3.41
C THR A 202 13.38 -11.83 1.92
N ARG A 203 13.54 -10.72 1.18
CA ARG A 203 13.72 -10.87 -0.27
C ARG A 203 14.25 -9.65 -1.02
N PHE A 204 15.31 -9.89 -1.78
CA PHE A 204 15.67 -9.08 -2.94
C PHE A 204 14.94 -9.61 -4.19
N VAL A 205 14.33 -8.70 -4.95
CA VAL A 205 13.75 -9.04 -6.25
C VAL A 205 14.36 -8.08 -7.28
N PRO A 206 15.35 -8.53 -8.08
CA PRO A 206 15.89 -7.70 -9.14
C PRO A 206 14.81 -7.49 -10.20
N ASP A 207 14.50 -6.23 -10.48
CA ASP A 207 13.63 -5.85 -11.59
C ASP A 207 14.57 -5.52 -12.76
N ARG A 208 15.08 -6.57 -13.43
CA ARG A 208 15.85 -6.35 -14.67
C ARG A 208 14.86 -5.96 -15.77
N GLN A 209 14.94 -4.71 -16.21
CA GLN A 209 14.40 -4.30 -17.51
C GLN A 209 15.33 -4.75 -18.63
#